data_AF-K1U5I2-F1
#
_entry.id   AF-K1U5I2-F1
#
_cell.length_a   1.000
_cell.length_b   1.000
_cell.length_c   1.000
_cell.angle_alpha   90.00
_cell.angle_beta   90.00
_cell.angle_gamma   90.00
#
_symmetry.space_group_name_H-M   'P 1'
#
loop_
_entity.id
_entity.type
_entity.pdbx_description
1 polymer ?
#
loop_
_entity_poly.entity_id
_entity_poly.type
_entity_poly.pdbx_seq_one_letter_code
_entity_poly.pdbx_strand_id
1 'polypeptide(L)'
;NYKWEYPIRSLGIRAADLVLDDIPVQLDLFGNQEKKEKLEKLDRTVDEIRRRFGYFSIQRAAMYQDKVLSHLDAGTHTIHPHSYFHG
;
A
#
# COMPACT_ATOMS: atom_id res chain seq x y z
N ASN A 1 -12.22 3.11 17.78
CA ASN A 1 -12.74 1.82 17.33
C ASN A 1 -13.88 2.11 16.34
N TYR A 2 -13.66 1.89 15.05
CA TYR A 2 -14.67 2.19 14.01
C TYR A 2 -15.61 0.99 13.86
N LYS A 3 -16.92 1.24 13.79
CA LYS A 3 -17.93 0.19 13.59
C LYS A 3 -18.10 -0.05 12.10
N TRP A 4 -17.80 -1.28 11.66
CA TRP A 4 -17.82 -1.72 10.25
C TRP A 4 -19.24 -1.85 9.65
N GLU A 5 -20.25 -1.28 10.30
CA GLU A 5 -21.66 -1.31 9.85
C GLU A 5 -21.91 -0.35 8.68
N TYR A 6 -21.01 0.62 8.46
CA TYR A 6 -21.12 1.63 7.41
C TYR A 6 -19.86 1.66 6.53
N PRO A 7 -20.00 1.95 5.22
CA PRO A 7 -18.86 2.05 4.32
C PRO A 7 -17.96 3.23 4.70
N ILE A 8 -16.64 3.01 4.63
CA ILE A 8 -15.63 4.04 4.89
C ILE A 8 -15.68 5.07 3.76
N ARG A 9 -16.03 6.32 4.10
CA ARG A 9 -16.16 7.42 3.12
C ARG A 9 -14.84 8.10 2.76
N SER A 10 -13.84 8.04 3.63
CA SER A 10 -12.53 8.65 3.39
C SER A 10 -11.47 8.01 4.29
N LEU A 11 -10.33 7.63 3.72
CA LEU A 11 -9.16 7.13 4.45
C LEU A 11 -7.96 8.02 4.12
N GLY A 12 -7.41 8.69 5.14
CA GLY A 12 -6.17 9.45 5.00
C GLY A 12 -4.98 8.60 5.41
N ILE A 13 -4.04 8.37 4.49
CA ILE A 13 -2.76 7.70 4.76
C ILE A 13 -1.67 8.77 4.81
N ARG A 14 -0.85 8.77 5.86
CA ARG A 14 0.38 9.56 5.91
C ARG A 14 1.57 8.61 5.86
N ALA A 15 2.46 8.83 4.90
CA ALA A 15 3.79 8.24 4.90
C ALA A 15 4.77 9.30 5.42
N ALA A 16 5.66 8.92 6.33
CA ALA A 16 6.77 9.72 6.81
C ALA A 16 8.08 8.93 6.56
N ASP A 17 9.21 9.63 6.56
CA ASP A 17 10.55 9.03 6.42
C ASP A 17 10.76 8.22 5.13
N LEU A 18 10.20 8.71 4.01
CA LEU A 18 10.47 8.15 2.69
C LEU A 18 11.93 8.42 2.31
N VAL A 19 12.70 7.36 2.14
CA VAL A 19 14.07 7.39 1.63
C VAL A 19 14.10 6.91 0.18
N LEU A 20 14.95 7.51 -0.64
CA LEU A 20 15.20 7.04 -2.00
C LEU A 20 15.99 5.72 -1.94
N ASP A 21 15.71 4.82 -2.88
CA ASP A 21 16.31 3.47 -2.97
C ASP A 21 17.84 3.51 -3.17
N ASP A 22 18.39 4.65 -3.60
CA ASP A 22 19.81 4.88 -3.86
C ASP A 22 20.58 5.47 -2.67
N ILE A 23 19.89 5.85 -1.58
CA ILE A 23 20.53 6.42 -0.40
C ILE A 23 20.89 5.29 0.58
N PRO A 24 22.16 5.16 0.99
CA PRO A 24 22.53 4.20 2.03
C PRO A 24 21.82 4.58 3.33
N VAL A 25 20.95 3.70 3.81
CA VAL A 25 20.29 3.85 5.12
C VAL A 25 21.28 3.52 6.24
N GLN A 26 21.29 4.34 7.29
CA GLN A 26 22.11 4.05 8.47
C GLN A 26 21.59 2.77 9.14
N LEU A 27 22.46 1.75 9.21
CA LEU A 27 22.18 0.51 9.90
C LEU A 27 22.19 0.76 11.41
N ASP A 28 21.10 0.40 12.09
CA ASP A 28 21.04 0.42 13.55
C ASP A 28 21.85 -0.76 14.11
N LEU A 29 22.70 -0.50 15.10
CA LEU A 29 23.52 -1.51 15.79
C LEU A 29 22.67 -2.52 16.57
N PHE A 30 21.45 -2.15 16.94
CA PHE A 30 20.51 -3.00 17.68
C PHE A 30 19.30 -3.46 16.84
N GLY A 31 19.25 -3.09 15.56
CA GLY A 31 18.16 -3.39 14.65
C GLY A 31 18.32 -4.74 13.95
N ASN A 32 17.19 -5.44 13.72
CA ASN A 32 17.19 -6.67 12.93
C ASN A 32 17.20 -6.34 11.42
N GLN A 33 18.38 -6.01 10.90
CA GLN A 33 18.60 -5.66 9.51
C GLN A 33 18.21 -6.79 8.54
N GLU A 34 18.52 -8.05 8.89
CA GLU A 34 18.15 -9.22 8.08
C GLU A 34 16.64 -9.31 7.85
N LYS A 35 15.84 -9.01 8.89
CA LYS A 35 14.38 -9.02 8.76
C LYS A 35 13.88 -7.90 7.84
N LYS A 36 14.50 -6.71 7.89
CA LYS A 36 14.16 -5.60 7.00
C LYS A 36 14.47 -5.96 5.54
N GLU A 37 15.68 -6.44 5.26
CA GLU A 37 16.08 -6.84 3.90
C GLU A 37 15.19 -7.95 3.34
N LYS A 38 14.80 -8.91 4.18
CA LYS A 38 13.89 -9.98 3.78
C LYS A 38 12.51 -9.46 3.38
N LEU A 39 11.97 -8.50 4.14
CA LEU A 39 10.68 -7.87 3.85
C LEU A 39 10.77 -7.03 2.57
N GLU A 40 11.84 -6.27 2.38
CA GLU A 40 12.06 -5.46 1.19
C GLU A 40 12.19 -6.33 -0.09
N LYS A 41 12.95 -7.42 -0.02
CA LYS A 41 13.06 -8.40 -1.13
C LYS A 41 11.70 -9.03 -1.45
N LEU A 42 10.90 -9.31 -0.42
CA LEU A 42 9.55 -9.85 -0.59
C LEU A 42 8.64 -8.84 -1.30
N ASP A 43 8.60 -7.58 -0.85
CA ASP A 43 7.79 -6.53 -1.46
C ASP A 43 8.20 -6.28 -2.92
N ARG A 44 9.51 -6.20 -3.20
CA ARG A 44 10.03 -6.08 -4.58
C ARG A 44 9.57 -7.23 -5.48
N THR A 45 9.61 -8.46 -4.97
CA THR A 45 9.17 -9.64 -5.72
C THR A 45 7.67 -9.59 -6.01
N VAL A 46 6.86 -9.16 -5.04
CA VAL A 46 5.41 -8.99 -5.21
C VAL A 46 5.11 -7.96 -6.30
N ASP A 47 5.82 -6.83 -6.30
CA ASP A 47 5.64 -5.77 -7.29
C ASP A 47 6.07 -6.20 -8.70
N GLU A 48 7.15 -6.97 -8.83
CA GLU A 48 7.56 -7.55 -10.12
C GLU A 48 6.51 -8.48 -10.71
N ILE A 49 5.89 -9.31 -9.86
CA ILE A 49 4.82 -10.22 -10.28
C ILE A 49 3.59 -9.42 -10.70
N ARG A 50 3.19 -8.40 -9.93
CA ARG A 50 2.08 -7.51 -10.29
C ARG A 50 2.33 -6.75 -11.58
N ARG A 51 3.56 -6.30 -11.81
CA ARG A 51 3.95 -5.61 -13.05
C ARG A 51 3.85 -6.53 -14.28
N ARG A 52 4.19 -7.82 -14.15
CA ARG A 52 4.12 -8.79 -15.27
C ARG A 52 2.72 -9.37 -15.50
N PHE A 53 2.00 -9.68 -14.44
CA PHE A 53 0.76 -10.48 -14.50
C PHE A 53 -0.50 -9.72 -14.08
N GLY A 54 -0.38 -8.44 -13.76
CA GLY A 54 -1.48 -7.58 -13.33
C GLY A 54 -1.70 -7.57 -11.82
N TYR A 55 -2.45 -6.57 -11.34
CA TYR A 55 -2.65 -6.30 -9.91
C TYR A 55 -3.23 -7.51 -9.14
N PHE A 56 -4.15 -8.24 -9.75
CA PHE A 56 -4.83 -9.38 -9.14
C PHE A 56 -4.00 -10.66 -9.04
N SER A 57 -2.79 -10.68 -9.62
CA SER A 57 -1.91 -11.85 -9.60
C SER A 57 -1.44 -12.24 -8.20
N ILE A 58 -1.25 -11.26 -7.30
CA ILE A 58 -0.94 -11.47 -5.88
C ILE A 58 -1.76 -10.50 -5.03
N GLN A 59 -2.58 -11.06 -4.14
CA GLN A 59 -3.44 -10.30 -3.23
C GLN A 59 -3.30 -10.79 -1.79
N ARG A 60 -3.51 -9.88 -0.83
CA ARG A 60 -3.56 -10.24 0.59
C ARG A 60 -4.78 -11.12 0.82
N ALA A 61 -4.64 -12.19 1.61
CA ALA A 61 -5.74 -13.12 1.90
C ALA A 61 -7.00 -12.44 2.45
N ALA A 62 -6.84 -11.35 3.20
CA ALA A 62 -7.95 -10.52 3.70
C ALA A 62 -8.83 -9.94 2.58
N MET A 63 -8.28 -9.71 1.38
CA MET A 63 -9.03 -9.22 0.20
C MET A 63 -10.05 -10.25 -0.29
N TYR A 64 -9.90 -11.54 0.05
CA TYR A 64 -10.84 -12.58 -0.34
C TYR A 64 -12.16 -12.52 0.47
N GLN A 65 -12.17 -11.83 1.61
CA GLN A 65 -13.37 -11.70 2.45
C GLN A 65 -14.39 -10.72 1.87
N ASP A 66 -13.94 -9.67 1.17
CA ASP A 66 -14.80 -8.69 0.51
C ASP A 66 -14.41 -8.54 -0.96
N LYS A 67 -15.12 -9.28 -1.82
CA LYS A 67 -14.86 -9.32 -3.28
C LYS A 67 -15.19 -8.00 -3.99
N VAL A 68 -16.04 -7.16 -3.40
CA VAL A 68 -16.48 -5.89 -3.98
C VAL A 68 -15.42 -4.83 -3.76
N LEU A 69 -14.89 -4.73 -2.54
CA LEU A 69 -13.80 -3.80 -2.22
C LEU A 69 -12.45 -4.26 -2.79
N SER A 70 -12.25 -5.57 -2.98
CA SER A 70 -10.99 -6.10 -3.50
C SER A 70 -10.81 -5.97 -5.02
N HIS A 71 -11.88 -5.79 -5.79
CA HIS A 71 -11.81 -5.49 -7.23
C HIS A 71 -11.37 -4.05 -7.54
N LEU A 72 -11.14 -3.23 -6.51
CA LEU A 72 -10.69 -1.86 -6.68
C LEU A 72 -9.22 -1.84 -7.13
N ASP A 73 -9.00 -1.59 -8.42
CA ASP A 73 -7.66 -1.36 -8.97
C ASP A 73 -7.23 0.09 -8.70
N ALA A 74 -6.11 0.24 -7.99
CA ALA A 74 -5.53 1.54 -7.65
C ALA A 74 -5.08 2.34 -8.88
N GLY A 75 -4.85 1.69 -10.03
CA GLY A 75 -4.41 2.35 -11.26
C GLY A 75 -5.51 3.07 -12.06
N THR A 76 -6.78 2.72 -11.85
CA THR A 76 -7.91 3.23 -12.66
C THR A 76 -8.73 4.31 -11.96
N HIS A 77 -8.46 4.56 -10.68
CA HIS A 77 -9.21 5.53 -9.89
C HIS A 77 -8.63 6.93 -10.02
N THR A 78 -9.31 7.78 -10.80
CA THR A 78 -9.04 9.23 -10.81
C THR A 78 -9.52 9.82 -9.49
N ILE A 79 -8.59 10.25 -8.63
CA ILE A 79 -8.92 11.02 -7.43
C ILE A 79 -9.30 12.43 -7.91
N HIS A 80 -10.59 12.75 -7.97
CA HIS A 80 -11.03 14.11 -8.30
C HIS A 80 -10.76 15.04 -7.10
N PRO A 81 -9.85 16.03 -7.20
CA PRO A 81 -9.71 17.03 -6.15
C PRO A 81 -10.89 18.01 -6.28
N HIS A 82 -12.03 17.72 -5.67
CA HIS A 82 -13.02 18.76 -5.44
C HIS A 82 -12.54 19.61 -4.26
N SER A 83 -12.05 20.82 -4.57
CA SER A 83 -11.83 21.86 -3.56
C SER A 83 -13.16 22.10 -2.83
N TYR A 84 -13.17 21.85 -1.53
CA TYR A 84 -14.34 22.05 -0.66
C TYR A 84 -14.67 23.55 -0.45
N PHE A 85 -13.80 24.45 -0.93
CA PHE A 85 -14.04 25.89 -0.94
C PHE A 85 -14.61 26.31 -2.30
N HIS A 86 -15.92 26.23 -2.44
CA HIS A 86 -16.66 27.08 -3.37
C HIS A 86 -17.34 28.14 -2.51
N GLY A 87 -17.06 29.41 -2.81
CA GLY A 87 -17.65 30.57 -2.12
C GLY A 87 -19.15 30.67 -2.34
#